data_AF-A0A6C0DZE8-F1
#
_entry.id   AF-A0A6C0DZE8-F1
#
_cell.length_a   1.000
_cell.length_b   1.000
_cell.length_c   1.000
_cell.angle_alpha   90.00
_cell.angle_beta   90.00
_cell.angle_gamma   90.00
#
_symmetry.space_group_name_H-M   'P 1'
#
loop_
_entity.id
_entity.type
_entity.pdbx_description
1 polymer ?
#
loop_
_entity_poly.entity_id
_entity_poly.type
_entity_poly.pdbx_seq_one_letter_code
_entity_poly.pdbx_strand_id
1 'polypeptide(L)'
;MDQGEIYMITCPEGKVYIGQTVCFLSNGKKYGSHRRWVGHLSDSRRKDGGRCRKLNEAIRLFGENAFKITILLTTHTSLLDEFEEITISLLDTTNPEHGYNLRYGGNHSRLSKETRLLMREKRLQYTLPRPSQHTKEKISKTLINNVIRYDHNGKVLPKYVKFINWNDRCGYAIVSHPNCKLKYFVSNKKSLNEQYDKCIHFLRCLQPI
;
A
#
# COMPACT_ATOMS: atom_id res chain seq x y z
N MET A 1 -14.69 22.45 -7.21
CA MET A 1 -14.37 23.44 -6.15
C MET A 1 -13.23 22.83 -5.38
N ASP A 2 -12.01 23.21 -5.74
CA ASP A 2 -10.80 22.51 -5.30
C ASP A 2 -10.24 23.22 -4.06
N GLN A 3 -11.05 23.24 -3.00
CA GLN A 3 -10.71 23.84 -1.72
C GLN A 3 -10.57 22.78 -0.62
N GLY A 4 -9.63 23.02 0.28
CA GLY A 4 -9.46 22.25 1.49
C GLY A 4 -9.07 23.10 2.69
N GLU A 5 -9.12 22.47 3.85
CA GLU A 5 -8.88 23.06 5.16
C GLU A 5 -7.71 22.36 5.84
N ILE A 6 -6.76 23.15 6.36
CA ILE A 6 -5.85 22.73 7.42
C ILE A 6 -6.52 23.09 8.74
N TYR A 7 -6.64 22.10 9.61
CA TYR A 7 -7.31 22.25 10.89
C TYR A 7 -6.44 21.74 12.04
N MET A 8 -6.68 22.31 13.21
CA MET A 8 -6.04 21.97 14.47
C MET A 8 -7.08 21.43 15.43
N ILE A 9 -6.75 20.32 16.09
CA ILE A 9 -7.49 19.78 17.22
C ILE A 9 -6.65 20.03 18.47
N THR A 10 -7.19 20.83 19.40
CA THR A 10 -6.60 21.07 20.71
C THR A 10 -7.18 20.10 21.73
N CYS A 11 -6.30 19.40 22.44
CA CYS A 11 -6.60 18.47 23.51
C CYS A 11 -6.63 19.20 24.88
N PRO A 12 -7.34 18.69 25.91
CA PRO A 12 -7.35 19.30 27.24
C PRO A 12 -5.97 19.51 27.87
N GLU A 13 -5.01 18.64 27.55
CA GLU A 13 -3.64 18.71 28.07
C GLU A 13 -2.79 19.80 27.39
N GLY A 14 -3.37 20.60 26.49
CA GLY A 14 -2.66 21.63 25.71
C GLY A 14 -1.96 21.09 24.45
N LYS A 15 -1.87 19.77 24.29
CA LYS A 15 -1.32 19.11 23.09
C LYS A 15 -2.23 19.32 21.88
N VAL A 16 -1.64 19.35 20.69
CA VAL A 16 -2.36 19.61 19.45
C VAL A 16 -2.19 18.51 18.40
N TYR A 17 -3.17 18.40 17.51
CA TYR A 17 -3.09 17.59 16.30
C TYR A 17 -3.42 18.45 15.08
N ILE A 18 -2.60 18.37 14.05
CA ILE A 18 -2.82 19.03 12.77
C ILE A 18 -3.26 17.99 11.76
N GLY A 19 -4.30 18.31 11.00
CA GLY A 19 -4.72 17.51 9.87
C GLY A 19 -5.24 18.35 8.73
N GLN A 20 -5.34 17.71 7.57
CA GLN A 20 -5.93 18.31 6.38
C GLN A 20 -7.21 17.58 5.95
N THR A 21 -8.07 18.28 5.22
CA THR A 21 -9.23 17.67 4.55
C THR A 21 -9.75 18.53 3.40
N VAL A 22 -10.50 17.92 2.50
CA VAL A 22 -11.22 18.64 1.44
C VAL A 22 -12.51 19.26 1.96
N CYS A 23 -12.85 20.45 1.50
CA CYS A 23 -14.11 21.11 1.86
C CYS A 23 -15.32 20.39 1.24
N PHE A 24 -15.14 19.79 0.05
CA PHE A 24 -16.18 19.11 -0.69
C PHE A 24 -15.71 17.75 -1.20
N LEU A 25 -16.60 16.76 -1.14
CA LEU A 25 -16.40 15.46 -1.78
C LEU A 25 -16.62 15.55 -3.30
N SER A 26 -16.20 14.52 -4.04
CA SER A 26 -16.37 14.43 -5.49
C SER A 26 -17.84 14.54 -5.95
N ASN A 27 -18.80 14.18 -5.09
CA ASN A 27 -20.24 14.33 -5.33
C ASN A 27 -20.80 15.71 -4.96
N GLY A 28 -19.94 16.70 -4.67
CA GLY A 28 -20.34 18.07 -4.29
C GLY A 28 -20.80 18.23 -2.83
N LYS A 29 -20.85 17.15 -2.04
CA LYS A 29 -21.27 17.23 -0.64
C LYS A 29 -20.20 17.90 0.23
N LYS A 30 -20.62 18.86 1.06
CA LYS A 30 -19.76 19.50 2.06
C LYS A 30 -19.23 18.47 3.07
N TYR A 31 -17.91 18.46 3.25
CA TYR A 31 -17.19 17.60 4.18
C TYR A 31 -16.49 18.46 5.24
N GLY A 32 -15.30 18.99 4.93
CA GLY A 32 -14.57 19.88 5.83
C GLY A 32 -14.12 19.23 7.13
N SER A 33 -13.42 20.03 7.94
CA SER A 33 -12.79 19.63 9.20
C SER A 33 -13.76 19.00 10.20
N HIS A 34 -14.98 19.51 10.29
CA HIS A 34 -16.00 18.98 11.21
C HIS A 34 -16.44 17.55 10.85
N ARG A 35 -16.63 17.23 9.56
CA ARG A 35 -16.93 15.85 9.15
C ARG A 35 -15.71 14.94 9.30
N ARG A 36 -14.51 15.47 9.06
CA ARG A 36 -13.27 14.72 9.28
C ARG A 36 -13.09 14.34 10.76
N TRP A 37 -13.49 15.21 11.68
CA TRP A 37 -13.55 14.93 13.12
C TRP A 37 -14.49 13.79 13.47
N VAL A 38 -15.72 13.77 12.93
CA VAL A 38 -16.64 12.63 13.11
C VAL A 38 -15.98 11.32 12.62
N GLY A 39 -15.19 11.39 11.55
CA GLY A 39 -14.35 10.27 11.11
C GLY A 39 -13.34 9.80 12.18
N HIS A 40 -12.64 10.72 12.84
CA HIS A 40 -11.74 10.39 13.95
C HIS A 40 -12.49 9.76 15.14
N LEU A 41 -13.68 10.24 15.47
CA LEU A 41 -14.52 9.64 16.51
C LEU A 41 -14.96 8.21 16.17
N SER A 42 -15.24 7.93 14.89
CA SER A 42 -15.53 6.57 14.44
C SER A 42 -14.27 5.69 14.49
N ASP A 43 -13.14 6.21 14.04
CA ASP A 43 -11.87 5.50 14.02
C ASP A 43 -11.37 5.16 15.43
N SER A 44 -11.62 6.01 16.43
CA SER A 44 -11.22 5.78 17.81
C SER A 44 -11.95 4.60 18.47
N ARG A 45 -13.13 4.23 17.96
CA ARG A 45 -13.92 3.08 18.43
C ARG A 45 -13.49 1.75 17.78
N ARG A 46 -12.68 1.80 16.73
CA ARG A 46 -12.18 0.59 16.05
C ARG A 46 -11.06 -0.06 16.84
N LYS A 47 -11.01 -1.41 16.82
CA LYS A 47 -9.97 -2.20 17.50
C LYS A 47 -8.56 -1.96 16.94
N ASP A 48 -8.45 -1.60 15.66
CA ASP A 48 -7.18 -1.33 14.98
C ASP A 48 -6.66 0.11 15.20
N GLY A 49 -7.46 0.98 15.84
CA GLY A 49 -7.08 2.35 16.18
C GLY A 49 -6.88 3.27 14.98
N GLY A 50 -7.21 2.84 13.76
CA GLY A 50 -7.13 3.63 12.53
C GLY A 50 -5.75 4.21 12.22
N ARG A 51 -5.72 5.25 11.36
CA ARG A 51 -4.48 5.90 10.91
C ARG A 51 -3.87 6.86 11.95
N CYS A 52 -4.68 7.32 12.90
CA CYS A 52 -4.32 8.39 13.84
C CYS A 52 -4.29 7.87 15.29
N ARG A 53 -3.53 6.79 15.52
CA ARG A 53 -3.54 6.04 16.78
C ARG A 53 -3.40 6.91 18.03
N LYS A 54 -2.40 7.81 18.07
CA LYS A 54 -2.14 8.72 19.21
C LYS A 54 -3.35 9.62 19.52
N LEU A 55 -3.93 10.25 18.50
CA LEU A 55 -5.14 11.06 18.65
C LEU A 55 -6.33 10.20 19.12
N ASN A 56 -6.49 9.01 18.54
CA ASN A 56 -7.58 8.10 18.88
C ASN A 56 -7.50 7.57 20.33
N GLU A 57 -6.29 7.34 20.84
CA GLU A 57 -6.04 7.04 22.26
C GLU A 57 -6.47 8.21 23.15
N ALA A 58 -6.08 9.44 22.81
CA ALA A 58 -6.48 10.63 23.55
C ALA A 58 -8.01 10.83 23.55
N ILE A 59 -8.69 10.60 22.42
CA ILE A 59 -10.15 10.67 22.32
C ILE A 59 -10.81 9.67 23.28
N ARG A 60 -10.28 8.45 23.38
CA ARG A 60 -10.80 7.44 24.31
C ARG A 60 -10.55 7.80 25.77
N LEU A 61 -9.44 8.48 26.06
CA LEU A 61 -9.05 8.85 27.42
C LEU A 61 -9.87 10.03 27.95
N PHE A 62 -10.02 11.10 27.15
CA PHE A 62 -10.66 12.35 27.60
C PHE A 62 -12.11 12.50 27.17
N GLY A 63 -12.58 11.68 26.22
CA GLY A 63 -13.90 11.82 25.63
C GLY A 63 -13.98 12.92 24.57
N GLU A 64 -14.97 12.81 23.68
CA GLU A 64 -15.09 13.66 22.49
C GLU A 64 -15.34 15.14 22.79
N ASN A 65 -16.04 15.46 23.88
CA ASN A 65 -16.41 16.83 24.25
C ASN A 65 -15.23 17.67 24.76
N ALA A 66 -14.10 17.03 25.06
CA ALA A 66 -12.93 17.69 25.62
C ALA A 66 -12.04 18.34 24.53
N PHE A 67 -12.33 18.09 23.25
CA PHE A 67 -11.50 18.55 22.13
C PHE A 67 -12.08 19.78 21.44
N LYS A 68 -11.22 20.71 21.06
CA LYS A 68 -11.59 21.91 20.28
C LYS A 68 -11.00 21.84 18.88
N ILE A 69 -11.84 22.02 17.86
CA ILE A 69 -11.42 22.04 16.45
C ILE A 69 -11.35 23.49 15.98
N THR A 70 -10.23 23.89 15.40
CA THR A 70 -10.01 25.23 14.85
C THR A 70 -9.49 25.10 13.42
N ILE A 71 -10.06 25.84 12.48
CA ILE A 71 -9.54 25.92 11.10
C ILE A 71 -8.40 26.93 11.11
N LEU A 72 -7.22 26.51 10.64
CA LEU A 72 -6.03 27.36 10.58
C LEU A 72 -5.90 28.05 9.23
N LEU A 73 -6.17 27.31 8.14
CA LEU A 73 -6.02 27.80 6.78
C LEU A 73 -7.05 27.12 5.88
N THR A 74 -7.66 27.91 4.98
CA THR A 74 -8.39 27.37 3.82
C THR A 74 -7.59 27.68 2.57
N THR A 75 -7.27 26.67 1.77
CA THR A 75 -6.39 26.79 0.62
C THR A 75 -6.81 25.86 -0.51
N HIS A 76 -6.15 25.95 -1.66
CA HIS A 76 -6.37 25.05 -2.78
C HIS A 76 -5.91 23.62 -2.45
N THR A 77 -6.60 22.60 -2.93
CA THR A 77 -6.29 21.19 -2.59
C THR A 77 -4.86 20.78 -2.95
N SER A 78 -4.29 21.37 -4.01
CA SER A 78 -2.91 21.12 -4.43
C SER A 78 -1.84 21.59 -3.43
N LEU A 79 -2.19 22.48 -2.50
CA LEU A 79 -1.28 23.06 -1.51
C LEU A 79 -1.46 22.45 -0.12
N LEU A 80 -2.42 21.55 0.07
CA LEU A 80 -2.74 21.01 1.40
C LEU A 80 -1.55 20.29 2.02
N ASP A 81 -0.90 19.40 1.27
CA ASP A 81 0.24 18.63 1.78
C ASP A 81 1.37 19.56 2.26
N GLU A 82 1.68 20.62 1.48
CA GLU A 82 2.72 21.61 1.83
C GLU A 82 2.36 22.36 3.12
N PHE A 83 1.14 22.89 3.22
CA PHE A 83 0.73 23.64 4.40
C PHE A 83 0.55 22.74 5.64
N GLU A 84 0.13 21.49 5.48
CA GLU A 84 0.10 20.51 6.57
C GLU A 84 1.51 20.28 7.11
N GLU A 85 2.50 20.04 6.23
CA GLU A 85 3.90 19.83 6.62
C GLU A 85 4.49 21.05 7.33
N ILE A 86 4.30 22.25 6.78
CA ILE A 86 4.76 23.51 7.40
C ILE A 86 4.15 23.68 8.79
N THR A 87 2.84 23.46 8.92
CA THR A 87 2.13 23.67 10.19
C THR A 87 2.55 22.65 11.25
N ILE A 88 2.68 21.37 10.88
CA ILE A 88 3.18 20.32 11.79
C ILE A 88 4.60 20.64 12.26
N SER A 89 5.46 21.12 11.35
CA SER A 89 6.84 21.49 11.70
C SER A 89 6.89 22.72 12.58
N LEU A 90 6.09 23.75 12.29
CA LEU A 90 6.06 25.00 13.04
C LEU A 90 5.61 24.80 14.49
N LEU A 91 4.63 23.91 14.70
CA LEU A 91 4.05 23.62 16.01
C LEU A 91 4.67 22.37 16.67
N ASP A 92 5.66 21.74 16.04
CA ASP A 92 6.33 20.53 16.49
C ASP A 92 5.36 19.42 16.95
N THR A 93 4.23 19.24 16.26
CA THR A 93 3.14 18.38 16.76
C THR A 93 3.44 16.88 16.66
N THR A 94 4.62 16.51 16.14
CA THR A 94 5.14 15.15 16.16
C THR A 94 5.80 14.77 17.48
N ASN A 95 6.20 15.79 18.26
CA ASN A 95 6.78 15.62 19.58
C ASN A 95 5.67 15.23 20.58
N PRO A 96 5.81 14.12 21.33
CA PRO A 96 4.82 13.67 22.30
C PRO A 96 4.44 14.71 23.37
N GLU A 97 5.34 15.65 23.66
CA GLU A 97 5.08 16.74 24.62
C GLU A 97 4.17 17.82 24.02
N HIS A 98 4.21 18.02 22.69
CA HIS A 98 3.52 19.12 22.02
C HIS A 98 2.32 18.67 21.19
N GLY A 99 2.26 17.41 20.75
CA GLY A 99 1.17 16.96 19.90
C GLY A 99 1.01 15.46 19.64
N TYR A 100 0.01 15.15 18.82
CA TYR A 100 -0.41 13.78 18.51
C TYR A 100 -0.16 13.35 17.05
N ASN A 101 0.51 14.17 16.24
CA ASN A 101 0.87 13.78 14.87
C ASN A 101 1.90 12.64 14.91
N LEU A 102 1.63 11.57 14.16
CA LEU A 102 2.56 10.43 14.04
C LEU A 102 3.63 10.66 12.97
N ARG A 103 3.37 11.58 12.05
CA ARG A 103 4.13 11.85 10.83
C ARG A 103 4.15 13.35 10.59
N TYR A 104 5.14 13.80 9.83
CA TYR A 104 5.33 15.22 9.52
C TYR A 104 4.31 15.80 8.52
N GLY A 105 3.32 15.03 8.06
CA GLY A 105 2.35 15.45 7.03
C GLY A 105 2.57 14.73 5.71
N GLY A 106 1.61 14.90 4.79
CA GLY A 106 1.69 14.41 3.41
C GLY A 106 1.48 12.90 3.25
N ASN A 107 1.13 12.48 2.03
CA ASN A 107 1.05 11.05 1.64
C ASN A 107 2.42 10.35 1.60
N HIS A 108 3.49 11.04 2.01
CA HIS A 108 4.86 10.58 1.95
C HIS A 108 5.34 9.97 3.28
N SER A 109 6.11 8.90 3.14
CA SER A 109 6.43 7.88 4.14
C SER A 109 7.45 8.30 5.22
N ARG A 110 7.60 9.60 5.54
CA ARG A 110 8.56 10.03 6.58
C ARG A 110 7.97 9.85 7.98
N LEU A 111 8.38 8.76 8.63
CA LEU A 111 8.08 8.46 10.04
C LEU A 111 8.83 9.40 10.99
N SER A 112 8.20 9.72 12.12
CA SER A 112 8.83 10.47 13.23
C SER A 112 10.10 9.75 13.75
N LYS A 113 11.02 10.51 14.38
CA LYS A 113 12.25 9.96 14.97
C LYS A 113 11.93 8.87 15.99
N GLU A 114 10.97 9.13 16.88
CA GLU A 114 10.49 8.18 17.90
C GLU A 114 10.00 6.87 17.26
N THR A 115 9.12 6.95 16.25
CA THR A 115 8.60 5.75 15.57
C THR A 115 9.71 4.95 14.89
N ARG A 116 10.69 5.65 14.31
CA ARG A 116 11.87 5.03 13.68
C ARG A 116 12.73 4.29 14.70
N LEU A 117 12.92 4.85 15.90
CA LEU A 117 13.66 4.23 16.99
C LEU A 117 12.91 2.99 17.51
N LEU A 118 11.61 3.09 17.76
CA LEU A 118 10.80 1.94 18.22
C LEU A 118 10.83 0.78 17.22
N MET A 119 10.77 1.08 15.91
CA MET A 119 10.92 0.08 14.86
C MET A 119 12.31 -0.54 14.83
N ARG A 120 13.36 0.25 15.09
CA ARG A 120 14.75 -0.24 15.19
C ARG A 120 14.91 -1.14 16.40
N GLU A 121 14.42 -0.75 17.56
CA GLU A 121 14.48 -1.54 18.80
C GLU A 121 13.75 -2.86 18.65
N LYS A 122 12.52 -2.86 18.10
CA LYS A 122 11.81 -4.11 17.78
C LYS A 122 12.62 -4.99 16.81
N ARG A 123 13.24 -4.41 15.78
CA ARG A 123 14.07 -5.17 14.83
C ARG A 123 15.31 -5.76 15.50
N LEU A 124 15.91 -5.07 16.46
CA LEU A 124 17.06 -5.57 17.23
C LEU A 124 16.63 -6.68 18.21
N GLN A 125 15.45 -6.54 18.84
CA GLN A 125 14.85 -7.58 19.67
C GLN A 125 14.53 -8.84 18.86
N TYR A 126 13.99 -8.68 17.64
CA TYR A 126 13.83 -9.76 16.67
C TYR A 126 15.10 -9.94 15.83
N THR A 127 16.19 -10.41 16.45
CA THR A 127 17.24 -11.06 15.68
C THR A 127 16.68 -12.39 15.21
N LEU A 128 15.87 -12.38 14.13
CA LEU A 128 15.38 -13.61 13.54
C LEU A 128 16.61 -14.47 13.23
N PRO A 129 16.73 -15.67 13.82
CA PRO A 129 17.85 -16.54 13.50
C PRO A 129 17.86 -16.74 11.99
N ARG A 130 19.07 -16.84 11.41
CA ARG A 130 19.22 -17.14 9.99
C ARG A 130 18.26 -18.30 9.65
N PRO A 131 17.43 -18.18 8.59
CA PRO A 131 16.45 -19.21 8.27
C PRO A 131 17.12 -20.58 8.27
N SER A 132 16.52 -21.54 8.97
CA SER A 132 17.05 -22.91 9.03
C SER A 132 17.17 -23.47 7.62
N GLN A 133 18.01 -24.48 7.44
CA GLN A 133 18.19 -25.13 6.15
C GLN A 133 16.85 -25.68 5.60
N HIS A 134 16.02 -26.24 6.49
CA HIS A 134 14.65 -26.67 6.18
C HIS A 134 13.75 -25.51 5.68
N THR A 135 13.83 -24.34 6.30
CA THR A 135 13.07 -23.16 5.85
C THR A 135 13.57 -22.67 4.49
N LYS A 136 14.88 -22.66 4.25
CA LYS A 136 15.46 -22.32 2.94
C LYS A 136 15.04 -23.31 1.86
N GLU A 137 15.01 -24.59 2.16
CA GLU A 137 14.55 -25.64 1.25
C GLU A 137 13.06 -25.53 0.93
N LYS A 138 12.21 -25.22 1.92
CA LYS A 138 10.79 -24.94 1.68
C LYS A 138 10.61 -23.75 0.74
N ILE A 139 11.29 -22.63 1.00
CA ILE A 139 11.24 -21.45 0.12
C ILE A 139 11.72 -21.80 -1.29
N SER A 140 12.82 -22.54 -1.42
CA SER A 140 13.36 -23.00 -2.70
C SER A 140 12.36 -23.88 -3.46
N LYS A 141 11.75 -24.88 -2.79
CA LYS A 141 10.73 -25.77 -3.36
C LYS A 141 9.49 -24.98 -3.80
N THR A 142 9.03 -24.01 -3.02
CA THR A 142 7.91 -23.13 -3.41
C THR A 142 8.24 -22.28 -4.62
N LEU A 143 9.46 -21.72 -4.70
CA LEU A 143 9.91 -20.96 -5.86
C LEU A 143 10.01 -21.83 -7.11
N ILE A 144 10.52 -23.06 -6.99
CA ILE A 144 10.61 -24.02 -8.08
C ILE A 144 9.22 -24.44 -8.57
N ASN A 145 8.29 -24.76 -7.66
CA ASN A 145 6.91 -25.12 -8.03
C ASN A 145 6.16 -23.96 -8.71
N ASN A 146 6.49 -22.71 -8.38
CA ASN A 146 5.94 -21.54 -9.08
C ASN A 146 6.58 -21.30 -10.46
N VAL A 147 7.70 -21.95 -10.76
CA VAL A 147 8.40 -21.88 -12.06
C VAL A 147 8.00 -23.03 -12.97
N ILE A 148 7.77 -24.23 -12.41
CA ILE A 148 7.30 -25.40 -13.15
C ILE A 148 5.85 -25.16 -13.60
N ARG A 149 5.61 -25.29 -14.89
CA ARG A 149 4.28 -25.10 -15.50
C ARG A 149 3.87 -26.41 -16.15
N TYR A 150 2.57 -26.64 -16.23
CA TYR A 150 2.01 -27.86 -16.80
C TYR A 150 1.06 -27.51 -17.94
N ASP A 151 0.92 -28.42 -18.90
CA ASP A 151 -0.15 -28.36 -19.90
C ASP A 151 -1.47 -28.96 -19.36
N HIS A 152 -2.49 -28.98 -20.22
CA HIS A 152 -3.80 -29.56 -19.92
C HIS A 152 -3.77 -31.06 -19.56
N ASN A 153 -2.72 -31.79 -19.95
CA ASN A 153 -2.55 -33.22 -19.67
C ASN A 153 -1.61 -33.47 -18.48
N GLY A 154 -1.18 -32.42 -17.76
CA GLY A 154 -0.25 -32.54 -16.66
C GLY A 154 1.21 -32.76 -17.09
N LYS A 155 1.55 -32.54 -18.36
CA LYS A 155 2.93 -32.59 -18.84
C LYS A 155 3.68 -31.33 -18.44
N VAL A 156 4.89 -31.49 -17.90
CA VAL A 156 5.77 -30.37 -17.57
C VAL A 156 6.15 -29.59 -18.84
N LEU A 157 5.93 -28.28 -18.78
CA LEU A 157 6.25 -27.33 -19.84
C LEU A 157 7.65 -26.74 -19.63
N PRO A 158 8.37 -26.44 -20.73
CA PRO A 158 9.65 -25.75 -20.66
C PRO A 158 9.55 -24.37 -20.01
N LYS A 159 10.69 -23.88 -19.51
CA LYS A 159 10.80 -22.53 -18.96
C LYS A 159 10.27 -21.51 -19.98
N TYR A 160 9.55 -20.51 -19.47
CA TYR A 160 8.87 -19.47 -20.26
C TYR A 160 7.62 -19.91 -21.02
N VAL A 161 7.32 -21.21 -21.14
CA VAL A 161 6.09 -21.68 -21.79
C VAL A 161 4.95 -21.80 -20.78
N LYS A 162 3.77 -21.31 -21.15
CA LYS A 162 2.54 -21.40 -20.34
C LYS A 162 1.38 -21.90 -21.21
N PHE A 163 0.62 -22.86 -20.72
CA PHE A 163 -0.65 -23.25 -21.34
C PHE A 163 -1.73 -22.19 -21.07
N ILE A 164 -2.49 -21.86 -22.11
CA ILE A 164 -3.57 -20.88 -22.08
C ILE A 164 -4.86 -21.62 -22.42
N ASN A 165 -5.81 -21.57 -21.49
CA ASN A 165 -7.16 -22.04 -21.70
C ASN A 165 -8.12 -20.85 -21.58
N TRP A 166 -8.67 -20.41 -22.70
CA TRP A 166 -9.74 -19.43 -22.74
C TRP A 166 -11.01 -20.12 -23.27
N ASN A 167 -12.19 -19.61 -22.88
CA ASN A 167 -13.48 -20.25 -23.16
C ASN A 167 -13.63 -20.70 -24.63
N ASP A 168 -13.18 -19.88 -25.58
CA ASP A 168 -13.35 -20.15 -27.01
C ASP A 168 -12.09 -20.66 -27.71
N ARG A 169 -10.94 -20.71 -26.99
CA ARG A 169 -9.63 -21.01 -27.61
C ARG A 169 -8.58 -21.45 -26.59
N CYS A 170 -7.86 -22.51 -26.92
CA CYS A 170 -6.77 -23.03 -26.10
C CYS A 170 -5.46 -23.11 -26.90
N GLY A 171 -4.32 -23.02 -26.22
CA GLY A 171 -3.00 -22.99 -26.85
C GLY A 171 -1.87 -22.70 -25.87
N TYR A 172 -0.78 -22.13 -26.36
CA TYR A 172 0.42 -21.87 -25.55
C TYR A 172 0.87 -20.42 -25.66
N ALA A 173 1.64 -19.96 -24.70
CA ALA A 173 2.25 -18.63 -24.72
C ALA A 173 3.66 -18.66 -24.16
N ILE A 174 4.50 -17.77 -24.67
CA ILE A 174 5.79 -17.44 -24.07
C ILE A 174 5.61 -16.25 -23.14
N VAL A 175 5.97 -16.43 -21.88
CA VAL A 175 5.83 -15.45 -20.80
C VAL A 175 7.17 -15.23 -20.11
N SER A 176 7.43 -13.99 -19.69
CA SER A 176 8.58 -13.63 -18.86
C SER A 176 9.96 -13.98 -19.45
N HIS A 177 10.10 -14.03 -20.78
CA HIS A 177 11.38 -14.27 -21.45
C HIS A 177 12.19 -12.95 -21.55
N PRO A 178 13.50 -12.93 -21.26
CA PRO A 178 14.30 -11.69 -21.31
C PRO A 178 14.29 -11.00 -22.68
N ASN A 179 14.34 -11.79 -23.75
CA ASN A 179 14.42 -11.31 -25.13
C ASN A 179 13.05 -11.22 -25.83
N CYS A 180 11.94 -11.51 -25.14
CA CYS A 180 10.63 -11.53 -25.78
C CYS A 180 9.53 -11.07 -24.83
N LYS A 181 8.80 -10.04 -25.28
CA LYS A 181 7.52 -9.67 -24.67
C LYS A 181 6.51 -10.81 -24.88
N LEU A 182 5.47 -10.84 -24.04
CA LEU A 182 4.41 -11.83 -24.07
C LEU A 182 3.93 -12.17 -25.50
N LYS A 183 4.03 -13.44 -25.88
CA LYS A 183 3.64 -13.93 -27.22
C LYS A 183 2.72 -15.13 -27.12
N TYR A 184 1.60 -15.08 -27.86
CA TYR A 184 0.58 -16.13 -27.86
C TYR A 184 0.63 -16.99 -29.13
N PHE A 185 0.40 -18.28 -28.94
CA PHE A 185 0.24 -19.33 -29.94
C PHE A 185 -1.09 -20.03 -29.64
N VAL A 186 -2.19 -19.31 -29.90
CA VAL A 186 -3.55 -19.73 -29.58
C VAL A 186 -4.41 -19.65 -30.85
N SER A 187 -5.12 -20.72 -31.21
CA SER A 187 -5.89 -20.80 -32.46
C SER A 187 -7.00 -21.87 -32.40
N ASN A 188 -8.14 -21.59 -33.01
CA ASN A 188 -9.28 -22.54 -33.09
C ASN A 188 -9.18 -23.46 -34.30
N LYS A 189 -8.37 -23.07 -35.29
CA LYS A 189 -8.21 -23.78 -36.57
C LYS A 189 -7.06 -24.80 -36.59
N LYS A 190 -6.28 -24.88 -35.51
CA LYS A 190 -5.02 -25.63 -35.46
C LYS A 190 -5.03 -26.55 -34.26
N SER A 191 -4.43 -27.73 -34.39
CA SER A 191 -4.35 -28.66 -33.27
C SER A 191 -3.48 -28.10 -32.14
N LEU A 192 -3.70 -28.57 -30.91
CA LEU A 192 -2.89 -28.16 -29.75
C LEU A 192 -1.41 -28.51 -29.93
N ASN A 193 -1.10 -29.65 -30.57
CA ASN A 193 0.27 -30.07 -30.85
C ASN A 193 0.96 -29.10 -31.82
N GLU A 194 0.29 -28.70 -32.91
CA GLU A 194 0.84 -27.71 -33.85
C GLU A 194 1.10 -26.35 -33.21
N GLN A 195 0.25 -25.97 -32.25
CA GLN A 195 0.42 -24.72 -31.50
C GLN A 195 1.59 -24.81 -30.52
N TYR A 196 1.78 -25.98 -29.89
CA TYR A 196 2.93 -26.26 -29.05
C TYR A 196 4.23 -26.21 -29.85
N ASP A 197 4.30 -26.89 -30.98
CA ASP A 197 5.51 -26.95 -31.81
C ASP A 197 5.94 -25.57 -32.30
N LYS A 198 4.98 -24.71 -32.67
CA LYS A 198 5.25 -23.31 -33.04
C LYS A 198 5.78 -22.48 -31.87
N CYS A 199 5.19 -22.68 -30.69
CA CYS A 199 5.65 -22.03 -29.47
C CYS A 199 7.10 -22.42 -29.15
N ILE A 200 7.43 -23.71 -29.21
CA ILE A 200 8.78 -24.21 -28.94
C ILE A 200 9.78 -23.77 -30.00
N HIS A 201 9.41 -23.83 -31.28
CA HIS A 201 10.25 -23.33 -32.37
C HIS A 201 10.60 -21.85 -32.16
N PHE A 202 9.60 -21.02 -31.88
CA PHE A 202 9.82 -19.60 -31.62
C PHE A 202 10.65 -19.37 -30.34
N LEU A 203 10.46 -20.17 -29.28
CA LEU A 203 11.30 -20.11 -28.09
C LEU A 203 12.77 -20.41 -28.40
N ARG A 204 13.05 -21.42 -29.23
CA ARG A 204 14.42 -21.77 -29.66
C ARG A 204 15.07 -20.65 -30.44
N CYS A 205 14.33 -19.94 -31.29
CA CYS A 205 14.85 -18.78 -32.00
C CYS A 205 15.20 -17.58 -31.09
N LEU A 206 14.68 -17.54 -29.85
CA LEU A 206 14.92 -16.46 -28.90
C LEU A 206 16.09 -16.71 -27.94
N GLN A 207 16.57 -17.95 -27.86
CA GLN A 207 17.76 -18.28 -27.08
C GLN A 207 18.99 -18.06 -27.98
N PRO A 208 19.96 -17.22 -27.57
CA PRO A 208 21.23 -17.16 -28.29
C PRO A 208 21.90 -18.54 -28.24
N ILE A 209 22.45 -18.97 -29.38
CA ILE A 209 23.24 -20.20 -29.54
C ILE A 209 24.40 -20.19 -28.53
#